data_AF-A0A379YZC1-F1
#
_entry.id   AF-A0A379YZC1-F1
#
_cell.length_a   1.000
_cell.length_b   1.000
_cell.length_c   1.000
_cell.angle_alpha   90.00
_cell.angle_beta   90.00
_cell.angle_gamma   90.00
#
_symmetry.space_group_name_H-M   'P 1'
#
loop_
_entity.id
_entity.type
_entity.pdbx_description
1 polymer ?
#
loop_
_entity_poly.entity_id
_entity_poly.type
_entity_poly.pdbx_seq_one_letter_code
_entity_poly.pdbx_strand_id
1 'polypeptide(L)'
;MGAAVFPIGLILTILAGGELLTGNMMTLPMAWFAREIPAIAVLRNWFWVTLANLAGSVAVAYFFGHLLGLTEGAFLHKTLAIAQAKVDADFLHAFISGVGCNWLVCLAVWLAFASKDVPGKVIGMWFPVMAFVAIGFQHVVANMFIIPAAIFAGGMGWEQYLPNFVAVFLGNALGGAGFVGLMYFLAYRPGLPAGEQA
;
A
#
# COMPACT_ATOMS: atom_id res chain seq x y z
N MET A 1 -6.52 10.69 -15.83
CA MET A 1 -6.68 11.73 -14.77
C MET A 1 -6.58 11.16 -13.36
N GLY A 2 -7.45 10.24 -12.93
CA GLY A 2 -7.40 9.69 -11.55
C GLY A 2 -6.04 9.15 -11.11
N ALA A 3 -5.38 8.33 -11.96
CA ALA A 3 -4.04 7.82 -11.70
C ALA A 3 -2.98 8.92 -11.51
N ALA A 4 -3.10 10.05 -12.20
CA ALA A 4 -2.13 11.13 -12.13
C ALA A 4 -2.20 11.92 -10.81
N VAL A 5 -3.36 11.96 -10.14
CA VAL A 5 -3.56 12.69 -8.87
C VAL A 5 -3.50 11.79 -7.63
N PHE A 6 -3.59 10.46 -7.82
CA PHE A 6 -3.48 9.48 -6.76
C PHE A 6 -2.19 9.57 -5.91
N PRO A 7 -1.00 9.93 -6.46
CA PRO A 7 0.23 9.99 -5.68
C PRO A 7 0.22 10.93 -4.48
N ILE A 8 -0.71 11.89 -4.43
CA ILE A 8 -0.85 12.84 -3.32
C ILE A 8 -0.94 12.12 -1.97
N GLY A 9 -1.62 10.96 -1.88
CA GLY A 9 -1.74 10.22 -0.63
C GLY A 9 -0.39 9.76 -0.05
N LEU A 10 0.48 9.19 -0.89
CA LEU A 10 1.81 8.75 -0.44
C LEU A 10 2.71 9.96 -0.15
N ILE A 11 2.65 11.00 -0.99
CA ILE A 11 3.43 12.24 -0.81
C ILE A 11 3.13 12.87 0.56
N LEU A 12 1.85 13.04 0.89
CA LEU A 12 1.44 13.58 2.17
C LEU A 12 1.88 12.69 3.32
N THR A 13 1.73 11.37 3.19
CA THR A 13 2.09 10.43 4.27
C THR A 13 3.59 10.49 4.57
N ILE A 14 4.44 10.43 3.54
CA ILE A 14 5.90 10.44 3.72
C ILE A 14 6.41 11.81 4.17
N LEU A 15 5.91 12.91 3.61
CA LEU A 15 6.39 14.25 3.97
C LEU A 15 5.85 14.76 5.31
N ALA A 16 4.62 14.38 5.70
CA ALA A 16 4.04 14.75 6.98
C ALA A 16 4.44 13.82 8.14
N GLY A 17 5.19 12.74 7.86
CA GLY A 17 5.64 11.78 8.88
C GLY A 17 4.56 10.82 9.37
N GLY A 18 3.58 10.49 8.52
CA GLY A 18 2.60 9.46 8.79
C GLY A 18 3.11 8.05 8.50
N GLU A 19 2.44 7.05 9.08
CA GLU A 19 2.77 5.62 8.89
C GLU A 19 1.84 4.97 7.87
N LEU A 20 2.44 4.33 6.86
CA LEU A 20 1.71 3.59 5.83
C LEU A 20 2.12 2.12 5.83
N LEU A 21 1.14 1.23 5.99
CA LEU A 21 1.34 -0.21 6.05
C LEU A 21 2.23 -0.74 4.91
N THR A 22 1.95 -0.32 3.68
CA THR A 22 2.61 -0.82 2.48
C THR A 22 4.06 -0.37 2.35
N GLY A 23 4.42 0.81 2.84
CA GLY A 23 5.83 1.22 3.02
C GLY A 23 6.53 0.41 4.12
N ASN A 24 5.83 0.16 5.23
CA ASN A 24 6.34 -0.64 6.35
C ASN A 24 6.52 -2.12 6.00
N MET A 25 5.81 -2.59 4.96
CA MET A 25 6.00 -3.93 4.38
C MET A 25 7.36 -4.09 3.69
N MET A 26 8.11 -3.02 3.44
CA MET A 26 9.52 -3.07 3.00
C MET A 26 10.49 -2.73 4.14
N THR A 27 10.29 -1.58 4.80
CA THR A 27 11.30 -1.01 5.71
C THR A 27 11.57 -1.90 6.93
N LEU A 28 10.53 -2.47 7.54
CA LEU A 28 10.68 -3.30 8.73
C LEU A 28 11.25 -4.70 8.42
N PRO A 29 10.82 -5.40 7.36
CA PRO A 29 11.52 -6.61 6.93
C PRO A 29 13.00 -6.38 6.64
N MET A 30 13.39 -5.26 6.04
CA MET A 30 14.81 -4.95 5.83
C MET A 30 15.58 -4.84 7.16
N ALA A 31 15.03 -4.14 8.15
CA ALA A 31 15.64 -4.06 9.48
C ALA A 31 15.70 -5.44 10.18
N TRP A 32 14.68 -6.28 9.98
CA TRP A 32 14.68 -7.65 10.48
C TRP A 32 15.75 -8.53 9.80
N PHE A 33 15.90 -8.44 8.48
CA PHE A 33 16.94 -9.16 7.74
C PHE A 33 18.35 -8.74 8.17
N ALA A 34 18.52 -7.46 8.51
CA ALA A 34 19.74 -6.92 9.10
C ALA A 34 19.95 -7.31 10.58
N ARG A 35 19.01 -8.02 11.20
CA ARG A 35 19.00 -8.39 12.64
C ARG A 35 18.97 -7.22 13.61
N GLU A 36 18.54 -6.04 13.17
CA GLU A 36 18.37 -4.85 14.01
C GLU A 36 17.08 -4.92 14.85
N ILE A 37 16.08 -5.67 14.37
CA ILE A 37 14.82 -5.90 15.09
C ILE A 37 14.39 -7.38 15.03
N PRO A 38 13.64 -7.88 16.03
CA PRO A 38 13.07 -9.23 15.98
C PRO A 38 11.84 -9.27 15.05
N ALA A 39 11.55 -10.45 14.48
CA ALA A 39 10.40 -10.65 13.59
C ALA A 39 9.05 -10.23 14.22
N ILE A 40 8.90 -10.40 15.53
CA ILE A 40 7.69 -9.99 16.26
C ILE A 40 7.45 -8.47 16.19
N ALA A 41 8.50 -7.65 16.06
CA ALA A 41 8.36 -6.21 15.90
C ALA A 41 7.73 -5.85 14.55
N VAL A 42 8.07 -6.60 13.49
CA VAL A 42 7.48 -6.46 12.15
C VAL A 42 5.97 -6.76 12.21
N LEU A 43 5.61 -7.93 12.76
CA LEU A 43 4.21 -8.36 12.86
C LEU A 43 3.38 -7.40 13.73
N ARG A 44 3.93 -6.96 14.87
CA ARG A 44 3.27 -6.00 15.76
C ARG A 44 3.02 -4.67 15.06
N ASN A 45 3.99 -4.14 14.33
CA ASN A 45 3.80 -2.91 13.57
C ASN A 45 2.73 -3.09 12.49
N TRP A 46 2.85 -4.13 11.66
CA TRP A 46 1.89 -4.39 10.58
C TRP A 46 0.47 -4.51 11.13
N PHE A 47 0.27 -5.19 12.26
CA PHE A 47 -1.03 -5.27 12.91
C PHE A 47 -1.58 -3.89 13.28
N TRP A 48 -0.85 -3.10 14.07
CA TRP A 48 -1.34 -1.79 14.54
C TRP A 48 -1.53 -0.78 13.41
N VAL A 49 -0.60 -0.73 12.46
CA VAL A 49 -0.69 0.19 11.31
C VAL A 49 -1.83 -0.21 10.38
N THR A 50 -2.10 -1.50 10.20
CA THR A 50 -3.27 -1.98 9.45
C THR A 50 -4.56 -1.47 10.08
N LEU A 51 -4.71 -1.60 11.40
CA LEU A 51 -5.90 -1.12 12.11
C LEU A 51 -6.05 0.40 12.03
N ALA A 52 -4.97 1.15 12.20
CA ALA A 52 -4.99 2.61 12.11
C ALA A 52 -5.31 3.10 10.69
N ASN A 53 -4.68 2.50 9.67
CA ASN A 53 -4.95 2.81 8.26
C ASN A 53 -6.41 2.45 7.91
N LEU A 54 -6.91 1.28 8.32
CA LEU A 54 -8.30 0.88 8.09
C LEU A 54 -9.28 1.85 8.77
N ALA A 55 -9.06 2.18 10.05
CA ALA A 55 -9.92 3.10 10.79
C ALA A 55 -9.96 4.49 10.13
N GLY A 56 -8.80 5.03 9.72
CA GLY A 56 -8.72 6.29 9.00
C GLY A 56 -9.42 6.24 7.64
N SER A 57 -9.18 5.19 6.84
CA SER A 57 -9.81 5.03 5.53
C SER A 57 -11.33 4.86 5.61
N VAL A 58 -11.84 4.09 6.58
CA VAL A 58 -13.28 3.92 6.82
C VAL A 58 -13.90 5.23 7.31
N ALA A 59 -13.23 5.98 8.19
CA ALA A 59 -13.71 7.29 8.61
C ALA A 59 -13.84 8.26 7.41
N VAL A 60 -12.84 8.31 6.53
CA VAL A 60 -12.92 9.14 5.31
C VAL A 60 -14.01 8.64 4.36
N ALA A 61 -14.14 7.32 4.17
CA ALA A 61 -15.21 6.74 3.35
C ALA A 61 -16.61 7.10 3.88
N TYR A 62 -16.80 7.08 5.20
CA TYR A 62 -18.07 7.42 5.82
C TYR A 62 -18.33 8.93 5.80
N PHE A 63 -17.46 9.73 6.42
CA PHE A 63 -17.71 11.16 6.57
C PHE A 63 -17.64 11.92 5.24
N PHE A 64 -16.66 11.63 4.40
CA PHE A 64 -16.45 12.40 3.16
C PHE A 64 -17.16 11.72 1.99
N GLY A 65 -17.08 10.39 1.91
CA GLY A 65 -17.72 9.63 0.85
C GLY A 65 -19.24 9.61 0.95
N HIS A 66 -19.77 9.13 2.08
CA HIS A 66 -21.21 8.92 2.28
C HIS A 66 -21.93 10.18 2.82
N LEU A 67 -21.51 10.71 3.97
CA LEU A 67 -22.21 11.83 4.64
C LEU A 67 -22.16 13.14 3.82
N LEU A 68 -21.00 13.45 3.21
CA LEU A 68 -20.88 14.59 2.28
C LEU A 68 -21.19 14.22 0.82
N GLY A 69 -21.36 12.94 0.50
CA GLY A 69 -21.69 12.46 -0.84
C GLY A 69 -20.57 12.55 -1.88
N LEU A 70 -19.29 12.73 -1.49
CA LEU A 70 -18.19 12.94 -2.44
C LEU A 70 -17.81 11.69 -3.25
N THR A 71 -18.24 10.50 -2.81
CA THR A 71 -18.11 9.26 -3.58
C THR A 71 -19.43 8.78 -4.17
N GLU A 72 -20.51 9.55 -3.96
CA GLU A 72 -21.86 9.24 -4.41
C GLU A 72 -22.31 10.26 -5.48
N GLY A 73 -23.62 10.39 -5.72
CA GLY A 73 -24.19 11.30 -6.71
C GLY A 73 -23.57 11.09 -8.10
N ALA A 74 -22.96 12.13 -8.67
CA ALA A 74 -22.31 12.08 -9.98
C ALA A 74 -21.13 11.08 -10.05
N PHE A 75 -20.54 10.71 -8.92
CA PHE A 75 -19.40 9.79 -8.84
C PHE A 75 -19.80 8.35 -8.51
N LEU A 76 -21.05 8.12 -8.08
CA LEU A 76 -21.52 6.81 -7.60
C LEU A 76 -21.20 5.67 -8.57
N HIS A 77 -21.55 5.82 -9.84
CA HIS A 77 -21.30 4.78 -10.85
C HIS A 77 -19.82 4.43 -10.96
N LYS A 78 -18.91 5.40 -10.85
CA LYS A 78 -17.46 5.14 -10.90
C LYS A 78 -16.98 4.47 -9.62
N THR A 79 -17.46 4.92 -8.46
CA THR A 79 -17.15 4.31 -7.16
C THR A 79 -17.53 2.83 -7.15
N LEU A 80 -18.76 2.51 -7.54
CA LEU A 80 -19.26 1.14 -7.61
C LEU A 80 -18.48 0.31 -8.63
N ALA A 81 -18.24 0.83 -9.84
CA ALA A 81 -17.48 0.10 -10.86
C ALA A 81 -16.04 -0.24 -10.41
N ILE A 82 -15.37 0.69 -9.73
CA ILE A 82 -14.00 0.46 -9.23
C ILE A 82 -14.00 -0.55 -8.08
N ALA A 83 -14.96 -0.46 -7.16
CA ALA A 83 -15.06 -1.37 -6.03
C ALA A 83 -15.42 -2.80 -6.48
N GLN A 84 -16.39 -2.92 -7.40
CA GLN A 84 -16.81 -4.20 -7.96
C GLN A 84 -15.66 -4.91 -8.67
N ALA A 85 -14.94 -4.19 -9.55
CA ALA A 85 -13.78 -4.75 -10.26
C ALA A 85 -12.67 -5.26 -9.32
N LYS A 86 -12.59 -4.76 -8.08
CA LYS A 86 -11.63 -5.22 -7.08
C LYS A 86 -12.05 -6.52 -6.42
N VAL A 87 -13.32 -6.62 -6.02
CA VAL A 87 -13.85 -7.81 -5.32
C VAL A 87 -14.18 -8.97 -6.25
N ASP A 88 -14.41 -8.71 -7.53
CA ASP A 88 -14.63 -9.73 -8.57
C ASP A 88 -13.34 -10.48 -8.93
N ALA A 89 -12.18 -9.91 -8.63
CA ALA A 89 -10.91 -10.59 -8.84
C ALA A 89 -10.80 -11.80 -7.89
N ASP A 90 -10.56 -12.99 -8.45
CA ASP A 90 -10.27 -14.15 -7.64
C ASP A 90 -9.00 -13.96 -6.80
N PHE A 91 -8.78 -14.87 -5.86
CA PHE A 91 -7.67 -14.78 -4.92
C PHE A 91 -6.31 -14.65 -5.63
N LEU A 92 -6.05 -15.42 -6.68
CA LEU A 92 -4.75 -15.43 -7.36
C LEU A 92 -4.53 -14.12 -8.11
N HIS A 93 -5.55 -13.63 -8.82
CA HIS A 93 -5.48 -12.36 -9.53
C HIS A 93 -5.28 -11.19 -8.56
N ALA A 94 -6.05 -11.15 -7.46
CA ALA A 94 -5.91 -10.12 -6.43
C ALA A 94 -4.54 -10.17 -5.73
N PHE A 95 -4.03 -11.37 -5.46
CA PHE A 95 -2.70 -11.59 -4.86
C PHE A 95 -1.58 -11.09 -5.77
N ILE A 96 -1.52 -11.54 -7.03
CA ILE A 96 -0.48 -11.12 -7.99
C ILE A 96 -0.55 -9.61 -8.24
N SER A 97 -1.77 -9.08 -8.37
CA SER A 97 -2.00 -7.63 -8.48
C SER A 97 -1.46 -6.87 -7.27
N GLY A 98 -1.63 -7.44 -6.06
CA GLY A 98 -1.04 -6.92 -4.84
C GLY A 98 0.50 -6.93 -4.84
N VAL A 99 1.13 -7.97 -5.37
CA VAL A 99 2.61 -8.04 -5.48
C VAL A 99 3.12 -6.90 -6.35
N GLY A 100 2.56 -6.75 -7.56
CA GLY A 100 2.94 -5.69 -8.49
C GLY A 100 2.70 -4.28 -7.93
N CYS A 101 1.58 -4.10 -7.20
CA CYS A 101 1.29 -2.84 -6.53
C CYS A 101 2.40 -2.46 -5.55
N ASN A 102 2.70 -3.33 -4.60
CA ASN A 102 3.56 -2.93 -3.50
C ASN A 102 5.04 -2.91 -3.89
N TRP A 103 5.43 -3.61 -4.96
CA TRP A 103 6.73 -3.39 -5.58
C TRP A 103 6.91 -1.92 -5.97
N LEU A 104 5.96 -1.34 -6.71
CA LEU A 104 6.03 0.05 -7.16
C LEU A 104 5.90 1.05 -6.00
N VAL A 105 5.06 0.77 -5.00
CA VAL A 105 4.93 1.63 -3.79
C VAL A 105 6.24 1.64 -2.99
N CYS A 106 6.85 0.48 -2.78
CA CYS A 106 8.11 0.38 -2.04
C CYS A 106 9.26 1.08 -2.80
N LEU A 107 9.30 0.97 -4.14
CA LEU A 107 10.25 1.74 -4.95
C LEU A 107 10.01 3.25 -4.88
N ALA A 108 8.75 3.71 -4.85
CA ALA A 108 8.43 5.13 -4.63
C ALA A 108 8.99 5.61 -3.27
N VAL A 109 8.78 4.84 -2.20
CA VAL A 109 9.33 5.16 -0.87
C VAL A 109 10.86 5.15 -0.89
N TRP A 110 11.48 4.17 -1.56
CA TRP A 110 12.93 4.11 -1.71
C TRP A 110 13.51 5.33 -2.44
N LEU A 111 12.89 5.76 -3.55
CA LEU A 111 13.29 6.96 -4.29
C LEU A 111 13.12 8.23 -3.44
N ALA A 112 12.09 8.29 -2.61
CA ALA A 112 11.91 9.39 -1.66
C ALA A 112 13.02 9.44 -0.60
N PHE A 113 13.53 8.30 -0.15
CA PHE A 113 14.66 8.25 0.78
C PHE A 113 16.00 8.60 0.11
N ALA A 114 16.14 8.32 -1.18
CA ALA A 114 17.35 8.67 -1.93
C ALA A 114 17.49 10.18 -2.21
N SER A 115 16.38 10.93 -2.28
CA SER A 115 16.39 12.38 -2.53
C SER A 115 16.50 13.20 -1.23
N LYS A 116 17.27 14.30 -1.30
CA LYS A 116 17.49 15.22 -0.16
C LYS A 116 16.54 16.41 -0.14
N ASP A 117 15.93 16.75 -1.28
CA ASP A 117 15.05 17.90 -1.47
C ASP A 117 13.60 17.47 -1.67
N VAL A 118 12.65 18.30 -1.24
CA VAL A 118 11.21 17.99 -1.34
C VAL A 118 10.75 17.74 -2.78
N PRO A 119 11.12 18.56 -3.79
CA PRO A 119 10.73 18.31 -5.18
C PRO A 119 11.18 16.93 -5.70
N GLY A 120 12.41 16.53 -5.43
CA GLY A 120 12.93 15.21 -5.81
C GLY A 120 12.16 14.06 -5.16
N LYS A 121 11.79 14.19 -3.87
CA LYS A 121 10.92 13.22 -3.18
C LYS A 121 9.54 13.11 -3.83
N VAL A 122 8.93 14.25 -4.15
CA VAL A 122 7.62 14.32 -4.82
C VAL A 122 7.67 13.60 -6.16
N ILE A 123 8.64 13.94 -7.02
CA ILE A 123 8.78 13.33 -8.35
C ILE A 123 9.10 11.83 -8.25
N GLY A 124 9.98 11.44 -7.33
CA GLY A 124 10.35 10.04 -7.10
C GLY A 124 9.18 9.17 -6.68
N MET A 125 8.23 9.71 -5.90
CA MET A 125 6.99 9.01 -5.53
C MET A 125 5.93 9.06 -6.63
N TRP A 126 5.87 10.16 -7.40
CA TRP A 126 4.75 10.43 -8.31
C TRP A 126 4.59 9.36 -9.39
N PHE A 127 5.65 9.07 -10.13
CA PHE A 127 5.58 8.20 -11.30
C PHE A 127 5.32 6.72 -10.95
N PRO A 128 6.00 6.10 -9.96
CA PRO A 128 5.71 4.71 -9.61
C PRO A 128 4.28 4.54 -9.06
N VAL A 129 3.80 5.51 -8.27
CA VAL A 129 2.43 5.47 -7.75
C VAL A 129 1.40 5.65 -8.86
N MET A 130 1.61 6.61 -9.76
CA MET A 130 0.76 6.78 -10.93
C MET A 130 0.72 5.52 -11.80
N ALA A 131 1.87 4.85 -11.98
CA ALA A 131 1.97 3.65 -12.80
C ALA A 131 1.13 2.50 -12.24
N PHE A 132 1.23 2.18 -10.94
CA PHE A 132 0.45 1.05 -10.40
C PHE A 132 -1.06 1.30 -10.51
N VAL A 133 -1.50 2.54 -10.34
CA VAL A 133 -2.92 2.92 -10.46
C VAL A 133 -3.37 2.86 -11.91
N ALA A 134 -2.54 3.31 -12.86
CA ALA A 134 -2.83 3.25 -14.29
C ALA A 134 -2.90 1.81 -14.83
N ILE A 135 -2.06 0.92 -14.29
CA ILE A 135 -2.06 -0.52 -14.63
C ILE A 135 -3.28 -1.23 -14.02
N GLY A 136 -3.81 -0.71 -12.91
CA GLY A 136 -4.94 -1.33 -12.19
C GLY A 136 -4.52 -2.30 -11.09
N PHE A 137 -3.31 -2.14 -10.54
CA PHE A 137 -2.86 -2.96 -9.42
C PHE A 137 -3.62 -2.66 -8.13
N GLN A 138 -3.74 -3.67 -7.25
CA GLN A 138 -4.51 -3.58 -6.01
C GLN A 138 -3.63 -3.19 -4.81
N HIS A 139 -4.00 -2.10 -4.14
CA HIS A 139 -3.32 -1.57 -2.96
C HIS A 139 -4.21 -1.75 -1.74
N VAL A 140 -3.76 -2.47 -0.72
CA VAL A 140 -4.59 -2.85 0.44
C VAL A 140 -5.17 -1.62 1.14
N VAL A 141 -4.38 -0.56 1.36
CA VAL A 141 -4.85 0.67 2.03
C VAL A 141 -5.78 1.52 1.13
N ALA A 142 -5.61 1.45 -0.19
CA ALA A 142 -6.55 2.14 -1.09
C ALA A 142 -7.90 1.40 -1.10
N ASN A 143 -7.85 0.07 -1.05
CA ASN A 143 -9.01 -0.80 -0.95
C ASN A 143 -9.76 -0.61 0.38
N MET A 144 -9.05 -0.29 1.48
CA MET A 144 -9.65 0.12 2.77
C MET A 144 -10.51 1.38 2.70
N PHE A 145 -10.41 2.18 1.62
CA PHE A 145 -11.27 3.34 1.39
C PHE A 145 -12.37 3.04 0.36
N ILE A 146 -11.99 2.64 -0.85
CA ILE A 146 -12.93 2.63 -1.98
C ILE A 146 -13.99 1.54 -1.86
N ILE A 147 -13.66 0.39 -1.23
CA ILE A 147 -14.62 -0.69 -1.01
C ILE A 147 -15.61 -0.30 0.11
N PRO A 148 -15.17 0.18 1.29
CA PRO A 148 -16.10 0.73 2.28
C PRO A 148 -16.97 1.88 1.76
N ALA A 149 -16.46 2.76 0.89
CA ALA A 149 -17.26 3.81 0.26
C ALA A 149 -18.42 3.22 -0.58
N ALA A 150 -18.17 2.16 -1.34
CA ALA A 150 -19.20 1.44 -2.09
C ALA A 150 -20.18 0.68 -1.18
N ILE A 151 -19.71 0.14 -0.05
CA ILE A 151 -20.54 -0.51 0.95
C ILE A 151 -21.52 0.49 1.58
N PHE A 152 -21.03 1.66 2.01
CA PHE A 152 -21.91 2.70 2.59
C PHE A 152 -22.92 3.26 1.59
N ALA A 153 -22.56 3.29 0.30
CA ALA A 153 -23.48 3.64 -0.78
C ALA A 153 -24.50 2.50 -1.13
N GLY A 154 -24.45 1.37 -0.41
CA GLY A 154 -25.38 0.25 -0.59
C GLY A 154 -25.12 -0.63 -1.82
N GLY A 155 -23.94 -0.52 -2.43
CA GLY A 155 -23.61 -1.27 -3.66
C GLY A 155 -23.08 -2.68 -3.44
N MET A 156 -22.57 -2.98 -2.24
CA MET A 156 -21.99 -4.28 -1.89
C MET A 156 -21.91 -4.46 -0.36
N GLY A 157 -21.55 -5.66 0.10
CA GLY A 157 -21.40 -5.96 1.52
C GLY A 157 -19.96 -6.29 1.94
N TRP A 158 -19.75 -6.32 3.27
CA TRP A 158 -18.44 -6.60 3.88
C TRP A 158 -17.94 -8.02 3.60
N GLU A 159 -18.85 -8.96 3.33
CA GLU A 159 -18.55 -10.34 2.95
C GLU A 159 -17.78 -10.44 1.63
N GLN A 160 -18.02 -9.50 0.70
CA GLN A 160 -17.28 -9.41 -0.56
C GLN A 160 -15.89 -8.79 -0.38
N TYR A 161 -15.71 -7.97 0.65
CA TYR A 161 -14.43 -7.31 0.93
C TYR A 161 -13.40 -8.24 1.54
N LEU A 162 -13.80 -9.13 2.47
CA LEU A 162 -12.85 -9.92 3.25
C LEU A 162 -11.91 -10.80 2.40
N PRO A 163 -12.37 -11.54 1.37
CA PRO A 163 -11.48 -12.31 0.50
C PRO A 163 -10.48 -11.42 -0.25
N ASN A 164 -10.95 -10.28 -0.78
CA ASN A 164 -10.09 -9.29 -1.44
C ASN A 164 -9.01 -8.76 -0.48
N PHE A 165 -9.41 -8.38 0.73
CA PHE A 165 -8.50 -7.84 1.74
C PHE A 165 -7.34 -8.80 2.02
N VAL A 166 -7.65 -10.08 2.26
CA VAL A 166 -6.63 -11.10 2.55
C VAL A 166 -5.69 -11.30 1.37
N ALA A 167 -6.23 -11.48 0.16
CA ALA A 167 -5.42 -11.69 -1.04
C ALA A 167 -4.47 -10.51 -1.32
N VAL A 168 -4.99 -9.28 -1.27
CA VAL A 168 -4.21 -8.07 -1.56
C VAL A 168 -3.23 -7.76 -0.43
N PHE A 169 -3.58 -8.01 0.84
CA PHE A 169 -2.65 -7.87 1.97
C PHE A 169 -1.44 -8.79 1.80
N LEU A 170 -1.67 -10.07 1.51
CA LEU A 170 -0.59 -11.04 1.31
C LEU A 170 0.26 -10.71 0.08
N GLY A 171 -0.39 -10.29 -1.01
CA GLY A 171 0.29 -9.84 -2.22
C GLY A 171 1.17 -8.63 -1.95
N ASN A 172 0.64 -7.61 -1.27
CA ASN A 172 1.41 -6.42 -0.89
C ASN A 172 2.57 -6.80 0.05
N ALA A 173 2.37 -7.71 1.01
CA ALA A 173 3.41 -8.15 1.92
C ALA A 173 4.58 -8.82 1.15
N LEU A 174 4.27 -9.69 0.20
CA LEU A 174 5.29 -10.32 -0.66
C LEU A 174 6.00 -9.30 -1.58
N GLY A 175 5.25 -8.38 -2.19
CA GLY A 175 5.81 -7.32 -3.03
C GLY A 175 6.78 -6.41 -2.26
N GLY A 176 6.45 -6.05 -1.02
CA GLY A 176 7.30 -5.20 -0.19
C GLY A 176 8.48 -5.96 0.42
N ALA A 177 8.21 -7.05 1.15
CA ALA A 177 9.23 -7.75 1.93
C ALA A 177 10.15 -8.60 1.05
N GLY A 178 9.59 -9.25 0.03
CA GLY A 178 10.33 -10.13 -0.87
C GLY A 178 10.99 -9.37 -2.01
N PHE A 179 10.21 -8.72 -2.87
CA PHE A 179 10.73 -8.16 -4.13
C PHE A 179 11.56 -6.90 -3.97
N VAL A 180 11.28 -6.08 -2.95
CA VAL A 180 12.09 -4.89 -2.67
C VAL A 180 12.99 -5.13 -1.47
N GLY A 181 12.42 -5.41 -0.29
CA GLY A 181 13.17 -5.53 0.96
C GLY A 181 14.30 -6.57 0.91
N LEU A 182 13.98 -7.83 0.59
CA LEU A 182 14.96 -8.91 0.55
C LEU A 182 15.96 -8.72 -0.60
N MET A 183 15.48 -8.37 -1.80
CA MET A 183 16.35 -8.20 -2.97
C MET A 183 17.37 -7.07 -2.78
N TYR A 184 16.95 -5.92 -2.25
CA TYR A 184 17.84 -4.80 -1.98
C TYR A 184 18.77 -5.12 -0.81
N PHE A 185 18.27 -5.79 0.23
CA PHE A 185 19.12 -6.25 1.33
C PHE A 185 20.24 -7.17 0.83
N LEU A 186 19.94 -8.13 -0.05
CA LEU A 186 20.95 -9.04 -0.62
C LEU A 186 21.93 -8.30 -1.53
N ALA A 187 21.44 -7.36 -2.36
CA ALA A 187 22.29 -6.61 -3.30
C ALA A 187 23.26 -5.64 -2.61
N TYR A 188 22.85 -5.03 -1.49
CA TYR A 188 23.64 -4.02 -0.78
C TYR A 188 24.26 -4.53 0.52
N ARG A 189 24.21 -5.84 0.79
CA ARG A 189 24.87 -6.42 1.96
C ARG A 189 26.38 -6.17 1.86
N PRO A 190 27.00 -5.46 2.81
CA PRO A 190 28.45 -5.42 2.90
C PRO A 190 28.93 -6.86 3.03
N GLY A 191 29.86 -7.30 2.17
CA GLY A 191 30.51 -8.58 2.36
C GLY A 191 31.01 -8.67 3.79
N LEU A 192 30.71 -9.77 4.49
CA LEU A 192 31.29 -10.04 5.80
C LEU A 192 32.80 -9.81 5.68
N PRO A 193 33.43 -9.00 6.56
CA PRO A 193 34.87 -8.98 6.64
C PRO A 193 35.36 -10.42 6.77
N ALA A 194 36.38 -10.80 6.02
CA ALA A 194 36.93 -12.16 5.96
C ALA A 194 37.58 -12.66 7.28
N GLY A 195 37.15 -12.17 8.44
CA GLY A 195 37.77 -12.39 9.76
C GLY A 195 36.88 -13.05 10.82
N GLU A 196 35.62 -13.39 10.52
CA GLU A 196 34.70 -14.06 11.48
C GLU A 196 34.34 -15.49 11.04
N GLN A 197 35.31 -16.21 10.48
CA GLN A 197 35.19 -17.65 10.19
C GLN A 197 36.27 -18.48 10.93
N ALA A 198 36.56 -18.16 12.20
CA ALA A 198 37.41 -18.98 13.06
C ALA A 198 36.63 -19.42 14.30
#